data_AF-K1U3C3-F1
#
_entry.id   AF-K1U3C3-F1
#
_cell.length_a   1.000
_cell.length_b   1.000
_cell.length_c   1.000
_cell.angle_alpha   90.00
_cell.angle_beta   90.00
_cell.angle_gamma   90.00
#
_symmetry.space_group_name_H-M   'P 1'
#
loop_
_entity.id
_entity.type
_entity.pdbx_description
1 polymer ?
#
loop_
_entity_poly.entity_id
_entity_poly.type
_entity_poly.pdbx_seq_one_letter_code
_entity_poly.pdbx_strand_id
1 'polypeptide(L)'
;MPQAFPEMAQGLEEADIVIGNKNNAEILPKLRRYLSSHERMIDIEQHCTGEKFYKTSINAFSERTRAIVKIEDGCDRFCSYCIIPKARGRVRSKPIEDIVKETEALAASGFTEVVLVGINLSAYGKDTGDRFYDAVKAAADVDGIKRVRLGS
;
A
#
# COMPACT_ATOMS: atom_id res chain seq x y z
N MET A 1 -10.53 5.40 -12.11
CA MET A 1 -9.48 5.56 -11.07
C MET A 1 -8.79 6.89 -11.27
N PRO A 2 -8.89 7.84 -10.31
CA PRO A 2 -8.30 9.17 -10.43
C PRO A 2 -6.82 9.16 -10.82
N GLN A 3 -6.02 8.30 -10.18
CA GLN A 3 -4.59 8.21 -10.45
C GLN A 3 -4.25 7.85 -11.91
N ALA A 4 -5.00 6.92 -12.51
CA ALA A 4 -4.72 6.41 -13.86
C ALA A 4 -5.28 7.31 -14.96
N PHE A 5 -6.30 8.12 -14.65
CA PHE A 5 -7.01 8.98 -15.60
C PHE A 5 -7.32 10.33 -14.94
N PRO A 6 -6.29 11.16 -14.68
CA PRO A 6 -6.45 12.41 -13.92
C PRO A 6 -7.40 13.40 -14.61
N GLU A 7 -7.30 13.56 -15.93
CA GLU A 7 -8.17 14.45 -16.70
C GLU A 7 -9.65 14.05 -16.61
N MET A 8 -9.96 12.76 -16.77
CA MET A 8 -11.33 12.26 -16.59
C MET A 8 -11.83 12.46 -15.15
N ALA A 9 -10.94 12.35 -14.17
CA ALA A 9 -11.29 12.51 -12.77
C ALA A 9 -11.57 13.96 -12.37
N GLN A 10 -11.01 14.94 -13.10
CA GLN A 10 -11.35 16.36 -12.91
C GLN A 10 -12.84 16.63 -13.23
N GLY A 11 -13.40 15.88 -14.19
CA GLY A 11 -14.81 15.96 -14.59
C GLY A 11 -15.80 15.25 -13.66
N LEU A 12 -15.36 14.68 -12.53
CA LEU A 12 -16.26 14.08 -11.53
C LEU A 12 -16.92 15.19 -10.67
N GLU A 13 -17.93 15.86 -11.22
CA GLU A 13 -18.61 16.98 -10.56
C GLU A 13 -19.39 16.57 -9.30
N GLU A 14 -19.87 15.32 -9.26
CA GLU A 14 -20.56 14.69 -8.12
C GLU A 14 -19.64 14.44 -6.91
N ALA A 15 -18.32 14.63 -7.06
CA ALA A 15 -17.33 14.38 -6.03
C ALA A 15 -16.66 15.67 -5.55
N ASP A 16 -16.75 15.92 -4.24
CA ASP A 16 -16.15 17.07 -3.58
C ASP A 16 -14.64 16.95 -3.38
N ILE A 17 -14.15 15.72 -3.16
CA ILE A 17 -12.73 15.44 -2.92
C ILE A 17 -12.31 14.32 -3.88
N VAL A 18 -11.47 14.65 -4.85
CA VAL A 18 -10.90 13.71 -5.81
C VAL A 18 -9.39 13.62 -5.57
N ILE A 19 -8.91 12.46 -5.11
CA ILE A 19 -7.49 12.25 -4.84
C ILE A 19 -6.89 11.04 -5.55
N GLY A 20 -5.59 11.13 -5.81
CA GLY A 20 -4.76 10.01 -6.23
C GLY A 20 -4.38 9.08 -5.07
N ASN A 21 -3.96 7.85 -5.38
CA ASN A 21 -3.50 6.89 -4.37
C ASN A 21 -2.10 7.19 -3.83
N LYS A 22 -1.32 8.00 -4.56
CA LYS A 22 -0.02 8.52 -4.12
C LYS A 22 -0.15 9.30 -2.81
N ASN A 23 -1.24 10.04 -2.64
CA ASN A 23 -1.47 10.96 -1.53
C ASN A 23 -2.45 10.39 -0.49
N ASN A 24 -2.52 9.06 -0.34
CA ASN A 24 -3.43 8.43 0.62
C ASN A 24 -3.23 8.91 2.08
N ALA A 25 -2.01 9.34 2.43
CA ALA A 25 -1.72 9.94 3.74
C ALA A 25 -2.54 11.21 4.02
N GLU A 26 -2.83 11.96 2.96
CA GLU A 26 -3.41 13.29 3.02
C GLU A 26 -4.94 13.25 3.08
N ILE A 27 -5.55 12.07 3.15
CA ILE A 27 -7.01 11.91 3.24
C ILE A 27 -7.58 12.72 4.42
N LEU A 28 -7.00 12.56 5.62
CA LEU A 28 -7.51 13.23 6.82
C LEU A 28 -7.32 14.76 6.75
N PRO A 29 -6.13 15.31 6.41
CA PRO A 29 -5.96 16.73 6.19
C PRO A 29 -6.94 17.31 5.16
N LYS A 30 -7.13 16.64 4.02
CA LYS A 30 -8.04 17.11 2.95
C LYS A 30 -9.49 17.07 3.38
N LEU A 31 -9.91 16.02 4.08
CA LEU A 31 -11.25 15.92 4.63
C LEU A 31 -11.53 17.07 5.61
N ARG A 32 -10.60 17.37 6.53
CA ARG A 32 -10.75 18.49 7.46
C ARG A 32 -10.86 19.83 6.74
N ARG A 33 -10.02 20.06 5.71
CA ARG A 33 -10.11 21.27 4.89
C ARG A 33 -11.48 21.41 4.23
N TYR A 34 -12.00 20.34 3.65
CA TYR A 34 -13.32 20.34 3.01
C TYR A 34 -14.41 20.67 4.02
N LEU A 35 -14.42 20.00 5.18
CA LEU A 35 -15.42 20.27 6.23
C LEU A 35 -15.39 21.73 6.73
N SER A 36 -14.26 22.42 6.62
CA SER A 36 -14.17 23.84 6.97
C SER A 36 -14.56 24.81 5.85
N SER A 37 -14.13 24.57 4.60
CA SER A 37 -14.29 25.54 3.50
C SER A 37 -15.42 25.19 2.55
N HIS A 38 -15.85 23.93 2.52
CA HIS A 38 -16.74 23.34 1.50
C HIS A 38 -16.24 23.55 0.06
N GLU A 39 -14.94 23.84 -0.11
CA GLU A 39 -14.32 23.98 -1.42
C GLU A 39 -14.01 22.60 -2.00
N ARG A 40 -14.50 22.37 -3.23
CA ARG A 40 -14.14 21.18 -4.00
C ARG A 40 -12.64 21.13 -4.25
N MET A 41 -12.06 19.94 -4.10
CA MET A 41 -10.63 19.71 -4.22
C MET A 41 -10.34 18.55 -5.18
N ILE A 42 -9.43 18.79 -6.12
CA ILE A 42 -8.84 17.76 -6.96
C ILE A 42 -7.33 17.78 -6.73
N ASP A 43 -6.79 16.68 -6.20
CA ASP A 43 -5.35 16.51 -5.98
C ASP A 43 -4.89 15.13 -6.42
N ILE A 44 -4.39 15.07 -7.65
CA ILE A 44 -3.93 13.82 -8.28
C ILE A 44 -2.49 14.01 -8.73
N GLU A 45 -1.56 13.82 -7.80
CA GLU A 45 -0.13 13.86 -8.10
C GLU A 45 0.31 12.57 -8.80
N GLN A 46 1.07 12.68 -9.89
CA GLN A 46 1.58 11.53 -10.62
C GLN A 46 2.71 10.82 -9.88
N HIS A 47 2.83 9.50 -10.10
CA HIS A 47 3.95 8.73 -9.58
C HIS A 47 5.24 9.07 -10.32
N CYS A 48 6.33 9.20 -9.56
CA CYS A 48 7.68 9.47 -10.04
C CYS A 48 8.62 8.28 -9.75
N THR A 49 9.68 8.15 -10.54
CA THR A 49 10.75 7.17 -10.28
C THR A 49 11.50 7.54 -9.00
N GLY A 50 11.85 6.54 -8.18
CA GLY A 50 12.58 6.73 -6.91
C GLY A 50 11.69 7.08 -5.71
N GLU A 51 10.37 7.04 -5.88
CA GLU A 51 9.44 7.10 -4.75
C GLU A 51 9.70 5.97 -3.75
N LYS A 52 9.58 6.29 -2.46
CA LYS A 52 9.72 5.31 -1.39
C LYS A 52 8.37 4.65 -1.10
N PHE A 53 8.43 3.44 -0.53
CA PHE A 53 7.23 2.80 -0.01
C PHE A 53 6.54 3.69 1.02
N TYR A 54 5.23 3.90 0.84
CA TYR A 54 4.45 4.71 1.75
C TYR A 54 4.34 4.02 3.11
N LYS A 55 4.78 4.69 4.18
CA LYS A 55 4.74 4.15 5.54
C LYS A 55 3.29 4.01 6.00
N THR A 56 2.82 2.77 5.94
CA THR A 56 1.52 2.35 6.48
C THR A 56 1.75 1.13 7.36
N SER A 57 1.00 1.06 8.45
CA SER A 57 0.93 -0.10 9.32
C SER A 57 -0.50 -0.33 9.77
N ILE A 58 -0.87 -1.58 9.94
CA ILE A 58 -2.15 -1.99 10.48
C ILE A 58 -1.90 -2.66 11.82
N ASN A 59 -2.63 -2.21 12.84
CA ASN A 59 -2.50 -2.74 14.19
C ASN A 59 -3.68 -3.65 14.58
N ALA A 60 -4.78 -3.65 13.82
CA ALA A 60 -5.94 -4.48 14.09
C ALA A 60 -6.82 -4.68 12.84
N PHE A 61 -7.54 -5.79 12.81
CA PHE A 61 -8.65 -6.06 11.90
C PHE A 61 -9.88 -6.43 12.74
N SER A 62 -11.03 -5.83 12.45
CA SER A 62 -12.30 -6.32 13.02
C SER A 62 -12.66 -7.66 12.36
N GLU A 63 -13.13 -8.61 13.17
CA GLU A 63 -13.81 -9.84 12.73
C GLU A 63 -12.96 -10.82 11.87
N ARG A 64 -11.63 -10.71 11.88
CA ARG A 64 -10.75 -11.61 11.10
C ARG A 64 -9.74 -12.30 12.01
N THR A 65 -9.48 -13.57 11.71
CA THR A 65 -8.42 -14.37 12.34
C THR A 65 -7.05 -14.18 11.69
N ARG A 66 -7.00 -13.47 10.55
CA ARG A 66 -5.79 -13.22 9.78
C ARG A 66 -5.62 -11.72 9.50
N ALA A 67 -4.37 -11.27 9.56
CA ALA A 67 -4.00 -9.91 9.23
C ALA A 67 -3.37 -9.82 7.83
N ILE A 68 -3.59 -8.70 7.14
CA ILE A 68 -2.97 -8.42 5.84
C ILE A 68 -1.84 -7.43 6.06
N VAL A 69 -0.65 -7.77 5.58
CA VAL A 69 0.57 -6.97 5.67
C VAL A 69 0.99 -6.64 4.25
N LYS A 70 0.84 -5.38 3.84
CA LYS A 70 1.26 -4.93 2.51
C LYS A 70 2.77 -4.69 2.52
N ILE A 71 3.50 -5.42 1.69
CA ILE A 71 4.96 -5.35 1.62
C ILE A 71 5.49 -4.75 0.32
N GLU A 72 4.65 -4.65 -0.72
CA GLU A 72 5.06 -4.16 -2.03
C GLU A 72 3.94 -3.32 -2.67
N ASP A 73 4.30 -2.30 -3.42
CA ASP A 73 3.36 -1.50 -4.21
C ASP A 73 3.96 -1.04 -5.55
N GLY A 74 3.14 -1.05 -6.59
CA GLY A 74 3.55 -0.73 -7.96
C GLY A 74 3.94 -1.96 -8.76
N CYS A 75 4.37 -1.76 -10.01
CA CYS A 75 4.89 -2.87 -10.81
C CYS A 75 5.70 -2.35 -12.00
N ASP A 76 6.83 -2.99 -12.26
CA ASP A 76 7.65 -2.71 -13.45
C ASP A 76 7.27 -3.59 -14.65
N ARG A 77 6.20 -4.37 -14.55
CA ARG A 77 5.75 -5.27 -15.61
C ARG A 77 4.63 -4.63 -16.42
N PHE A 78 4.93 -4.33 -17.68
CA PHE A 78 3.98 -3.73 -18.63
C PHE A 78 3.20 -4.81 -19.37
N CYS A 79 2.42 -5.60 -18.62
CA CYS A 79 1.51 -6.57 -19.23
C CYS A 79 0.49 -5.84 -20.11
N SER A 80 0.15 -6.40 -21.27
CA SER A 80 -0.73 -5.77 -22.27
C SER A 80 -2.11 -5.35 -21.74
N TYR A 81 -2.59 -6.00 -20.68
CA TYR A 81 -3.88 -5.75 -20.04
C TYR A 81 -3.80 -4.92 -18.75
N CYS A 82 -2.60 -4.61 -18.26
CA CYS A 82 -2.42 -4.16 -16.88
C CYS A 82 -2.32 -2.64 -16.76
N ILE A 83 -3.22 -2.05 -15.97
CA ILE A 83 -3.24 -0.62 -15.68
C ILE A 83 -2.23 -0.20 -14.59
N ILE A 84 -1.67 -1.16 -13.85
CA ILE A 84 -0.88 -0.91 -12.64
C ILE A 84 0.31 0.02 -12.86
N PRO A 85 1.17 -0.15 -13.88
CA PRO A 85 2.32 0.76 -14.05
C PRO A 85 1.90 2.23 -14.17
N LYS A 86 0.70 2.50 -14.73
CA LYS A 86 0.10 3.83 -14.79
C LYS A 86 -0.55 4.24 -13.47
N ALA A 87 -1.32 3.34 -12.86
CA ALA A 87 -2.14 3.63 -11.69
C ALA A 87 -1.40 3.62 -10.36
N ARG A 88 -0.26 2.93 -10.26
CA ARG A 88 0.48 2.71 -9.01
C ARG A 88 1.96 3.03 -9.18
N GLY A 89 2.45 3.28 -10.40
CA GLY A 89 3.86 3.58 -10.64
C GLY A 89 4.78 2.36 -10.52
N ARG A 90 6.06 2.64 -10.27
CA ARG A 90 7.16 1.66 -10.20
C ARG A 90 7.11 0.85 -8.91
N VAL A 91 7.81 -0.28 -8.91
CA VAL A 91 7.95 -1.14 -7.73
C VAL A 91 8.52 -0.35 -6.55
N ARG A 92 7.93 -0.53 -5.37
CA ARG A 92 8.39 0.01 -4.10
C ARG A 92 8.21 -1.02 -3.03
N SER A 93 9.25 -1.25 -2.25
CA SER A 93 9.28 -2.32 -1.25
C SER A 93 9.28 -1.74 0.16
N LYS A 94 8.44 -2.32 1.02
CA LYS A 94 8.41 -2.00 2.44
C LYS A 94 9.72 -2.47 3.09
N PRO A 95 10.43 -1.64 3.87
CA PRO A 95 11.65 -2.07 4.56
C PRO A 95 11.41 -3.28 5.47
N ILE A 96 12.40 -4.17 5.57
CA ILE A 96 12.32 -5.39 6.39
C ILE A 96 12.03 -5.05 7.85
N GLU A 97 12.68 -4.02 8.40
CA GLU A 97 12.43 -3.61 9.79
C GLU A 97 10.99 -3.17 10.04
N ASP A 98 10.33 -2.59 9.04
CA ASP A 98 8.94 -2.16 9.14
C ASP A 98 7.98 -3.35 9.00
N ILE A 99 8.37 -4.42 8.28
CA ILE A 99 7.62 -5.67 8.20
C ILE A 99 7.66 -6.40 9.56
N VAL A 100 8.84 -6.50 10.18
CA VAL A 100 9.00 -7.11 11.51
C VAL A 100 8.13 -6.40 12.53
N LYS A 101 8.27 -5.07 12.66
CA LYS A 101 7.52 -4.26 13.63
C LYS A 101 6.00 -4.38 13.46
N GLU A 102 5.51 -4.33 12.22
CA GLU A 102 4.07 -4.49 11.96
C GLU A 102 3.59 -5.90 12.32
N THR A 103 4.38 -6.92 11.99
CA THR A 103 4.04 -8.31 12.28
C THR A 103 4.05 -8.61 13.78
N GLU A 104 5.02 -8.07 14.53
CA GLU A 104 5.08 -8.13 16.00
C GLU A 104 3.85 -7.48 16.64
N ALA A 105 3.45 -6.29 16.17
CA ALA A 105 2.26 -5.60 16.68
C ALA A 105 0.97 -6.41 16.42
N LEU A 106 0.87 -7.07 15.28
CA LEU A 106 -0.25 -7.96 14.94
C LEU A 106 -0.23 -9.23 15.80
N ALA A 107 0.93 -9.85 15.99
CA ALA A 107 1.06 -11.01 16.87
C ALA A 107 0.66 -10.67 18.32
N ALA A 108 1.11 -9.52 18.84
CA ALA A 108 0.72 -9.01 20.16
C ALA A 108 -0.79 -8.73 20.26
N SER A 109 -1.44 -8.43 19.14
CA SER A 109 -2.90 -8.23 19.04
C SER A 109 -3.67 -9.54 18.86
N GLY A 110 -3.00 -10.70 18.92
CA GLY A 110 -3.62 -12.02 18.89
C GLY A 110 -3.74 -12.66 17.49
N PHE A 111 -3.19 -12.04 16.45
CA PHE A 111 -3.18 -12.64 15.12
C PHE A 111 -2.12 -13.74 15.02
N THR A 112 -2.52 -14.92 14.52
CA THR A 112 -1.61 -16.06 14.31
C THR A 112 -1.32 -16.35 12.83
N GLU A 113 -2.06 -15.74 11.90
CA GLU A 113 -1.82 -15.83 10.45
C GLU A 113 -1.66 -14.41 9.88
N VAL A 114 -0.58 -14.20 9.11
CA VAL A 114 -0.38 -12.99 8.30
C VAL A 114 -0.38 -13.33 6.82
N VAL A 115 -0.97 -12.45 6.03
CA VAL A 115 -0.97 -12.52 4.56
C VAL A 115 -0.11 -11.39 4.04
N LEU A 116 1.08 -11.72 3.55
CA LEU A 116 1.94 -10.78 2.85
C LEU A 116 1.34 -10.50 1.48
N VAL A 117 1.05 -9.24 1.20
CA VAL A 117 0.43 -8.81 -0.06
C VAL A 117 1.27 -7.76 -0.79
N GLY A 118 1.17 -7.82 -2.10
CA GLY A 118 1.77 -6.88 -3.04
C GLY A 118 1.04 -6.96 -4.37
N ILE A 119 1.40 -6.09 -5.32
CA ILE A 119 0.87 -6.20 -6.68
C ILE A 119 1.63 -7.27 -7.46
N ASN A 120 2.94 -7.36 -7.23
CA ASN A 120 3.77 -8.43 -7.75
C ASN A 120 4.83 -8.79 -6.70
N LEU A 121 4.50 -9.73 -5.82
CA LEU A 121 5.37 -10.11 -4.71
C LEU A 121 6.77 -10.57 -5.16
N SER A 122 6.90 -11.17 -6.34
CA SER A 122 8.21 -11.59 -6.85
C SER A 122 9.12 -10.41 -7.23
N ALA A 123 8.58 -9.19 -7.30
CA ALA A 123 9.34 -7.97 -7.54
C ALA A 123 9.79 -7.27 -6.25
N TYR A 124 9.34 -7.73 -5.08
CA TYR A 124 9.76 -7.17 -3.81
C TYR A 124 11.30 -7.18 -3.70
N GLY A 125 11.84 -6.06 -3.24
CA GLY A 125 13.25 -5.81 -3.03
C GLY A 125 14.02 -5.35 -4.28
N LYS A 126 13.37 -5.28 -5.45
CA LYS A 126 14.03 -4.80 -6.68
C LYS A 126 14.53 -3.35 -6.57
N ASP A 127 13.84 -2.52 -5.79
CA ASP A 127 14.19 -1.13 -5.53
C ASP A 127 15.15 -0.93 -4.34
N THR A 128 15.23 -1.89 -3.41
CA THR A 128 16.04 -1.77 -2.18
C THR A 128 17.29 -2.65 -2.15
N GLY A 129 17.34 -3.69 -3.00
CA GLY A 129 18.36 -4.74 -2.98
C GLY A 129 18.02 -5.93 -2.07
N ASP A 130 16.93 -5.86 -1.32
CA ASP A 130 16.41 -6.98 -0.54
C ASP A 130 15.88 -8.10 -1.44
N ARG A 131 15.60 -9.27 -0.86
CA ARG A 131 14.94 -10.37 -1.58
C ARG A 131 13.58 -10.62 -0.96
N PHE A 132 12.63 -11.03 -1.78
CA PHE A 132 11.32 -11.47 -1.31
C PHE A 132 11.40 -12.54 -0.20
N TYR A 133 12.38 -13.44 -0.29
CA TYR A 133 12.68 -14.41 0.78
C TYR A 133 12.93 -13.75 2.14
N ASP A 134 13.66 -12.64 2.17
CA ASP A 134 14.00 -11.94 3.41
C ASP A 134 12.74 -11.39 4.09
N ALA A 135 11.76 -10.89 3.31
CA ALA A 135 10.46 -10.45 3.83
C ALA A 135 9.60 -11.60 4.37
N VAL A 136 9.56 -12.73 3.65
CA VAL A 136 8.83 -13.94 4.11
C VAL A 136 9.43 -14.45 5.42
N LYS A 137 10.77 -14.54 5.48
CA LYS A 137 11.49 -14.97 6.68
C LYS A 137 11.24 -14.01 7.84
N ALA A 138 11.36 -12.71 7.61
CA ALA A 138 11.13 -11.69 8.64
C ALA A 138 9.74 -11.78 9.28
N ALA A 139 8.70 -12.09 8.50
CA ALA A 139 7.36 -12.28 9.03
C ALA A 139 7.17 -13.65 9.71
N ALA A 140 7.84 -14.70 9.22
CA ALA A 140 7.75 -16.06 9.75
C ALA A 140 8.50 -16.25 11.08
N ASP A 141 9.58 -15.49 11.28
CA ASP A 141 10.42 -15.55 12.49
C ASP A 141 9.80 -14.78 13.68
N VAL A 142 8.67 -14.09 13.51
CA VAL A 142 7.98 -13.39 14.61
C VAL A 142 7.21 -14.36 15.50
N ASP A 143 7.52 -14.32 16.79
CA ASP A 143 6.83 -15.11 17.82
C ASP A 143 5.31 -14.86 17.81
N GLY A 144 4.54 -15.96 17.83
CA GLY A 144 3.07 -15.92 17.78
C GLY A 144 2.50 -16.06 16.36
N ILE A 145 3.28 -15.79 15.32
CA ILE A 145 2.89 -16.07 13.94
C ILE A 145 3.10 -17.55 13.64
N LYS A 146 2.00 -18.24 13.33
CA LYS A 146 1.99 -19.68 13.00
C LYS A 146 1.93 -19.95 11.51
N ARG A 147 1.53 -18.94 10.72
CA ARG A 147 1.36 -19.07 9.28
C ARG A 147 1.59 -17.77 8.55
N VAL A 148 2.41 -17.84 7.51
CA VAL A 148 2.58 -16.78 6.52
C VAL A 148 1.95 -17.25 5.21
N ARG A 149 1.05 -16.44 4.67
CA ARG A 149 0.43 -16.64 3.35
C ARG A 149 0.91 -15.55 2.39
N LEU A 150 1.01 -15.90 1.12
CA LEU A 150 1.37 -14.98 0.05
C LEU A 150 0.12 -14.66 -0.79
N GLY A 151 -0.14 -13.37 -1.03
CA GLY A 151 -1.22 -12.90 -1.91
C GLY A 151 -0.69 -11.90 -2.93
N SER A 152 -0.53 -12.34 -4.18
CA SER A 152 -0.13 -11.52 -5.32
C SER A 152 -1.12 -11.68 -6.47
#